data_AF-A0A2C9K582-F1
#
_entry.id   AF-A0A2C9K582-F1
#
_cell.length_a   1.000
_cell.length_b   1.000
_cell.length_c   1.000
_cell.angle_alpha   90.00
_cell.angle_beta   90.00
_cell.angle_gamma   90.00
#
_symmetry.space_group_name_H-M   'P 1'
#
loop_
_entity.id
_entity.type
_entity.pdbx_description
1 polymer ?
#
loop_
_entity_poly.entity_id
_entity_poly.type
_entity_poly.pdbx_seq_one_letter_code
_entity_poly.pdbx_strand_id
1 'polypeptide(L)'
;MFNSRVQLNGMSPSLVNEDVGHERTVPWARHQMVVTKHKESEQWSSSNYGMFDSLDPVVNFTQFYSDDENIVDEDLVLWISAGLYHIPHTEDLPVTPTVGNHLSFFLLPYNYFSECPSMGSRDAMYIEHLNKSDYSQGVRVERNGNSRNQCVTRRSTLEELLAQNPDMALETNRVDPNQ
;
A
#
# COMPACT_ATOMS: atom_id res chain seq x y z
N MET A 1 3.65 -23.27 -10.57
CA MET A 1 4.39 -22.22 -9.81
C MET A 1 3.62 -20.93 -10.02
N PHE A 2 3.18 -20.30 -8.94
CA PHE A 2 2.38 -19.09 -8.99
C PHE A 2 3.27 -17.90 -8.67
N ASN A 3 3.47 -16.98 -9.61
CA ASN A 3 4.44 -15.89 -9.43
C ASN A 3 3.74 -14.54 -9.35
N SER A 4 4.32 -13.64 -8.55
CA SER A 4 3.92 -12.24 -8.47
C SER A 4 5.12 -11.36 -8.83
N ARG A 5 4.86 -10.30 -9.59
CA ARG A 5 5.83 -9.25 -9.92
C ARG A 5 5.71 -8.13 -8.91
N VAL A 6 6.83 -7.75 -8.30
CA VAL A 6 6.96 -6.50 -7.54
C VAL A 6 7.28 -5.37 -8.50
N GLN A 7 6.46 -4.32 -8.52
CA GLN A 7 6.73 -3.10 -9.28
C GLN A 7 6.79 -1.92 -8.32
N LEU A 8 7.96 -1.32 -8.20
CA LEU A 8 8.21 -0.17 -7.32
C LEU A 8 7.93 1.14 -8.08
N ASN A 9 7.25 2.10 -7.45
CA ASN A 9 6.93 3.40 -8.04
C ASN A 9 7.05 4.52 -7.01
N GLY A 10 8.15 5.28 -7.08
CA GLY A 10 8.51 6.30 -6.11
C GLY A 10 9.38 5.72 -5.00
N MET A 11 10.69 5.75 -5.21
CA MET A 11 11.67 5.20 -4.29
C MET A 11 13.04 5.86 -4.43
N SER A 12 13.47 6.50 -3.36
CA SER A 12 14.81 7.03 -3.18
C SER A 12 15.50 6.32 -2.01
N PRO A 13 16.67 5.68 -2.19
CA PRO A 13 17.44 5.18 -1.06
C PRO A 13 17.91 6.35 -0.18
N SER A 14 18.24 6.07 1.07
CA SER A 14 18.82 7.07 1.97
C SER A 14 20.09 7.65 1.36
N LEU A 15 20.26 8.98 1.46
CA LEU A 15 21.50 9.67 1.11
C LEU A 15 22.48 9.74 2.29
N VAL A 16 22.06 9.30 3.48
CA VAL A 16 22.90 9.30 4.66
C VAL A 16 23.95 8.21 4.51
N ASN A 17 25.21 8.56 4.78
CA ASN A 17 26.30 7.59 4.77
C ASN A 17 26.10 6.53 5.84
N GLU A 18 26.49 5.30 5.52
CA GLU A 18 26.43 4.18 6.45
C GLU A 18 27.19 4.49 7.75
N ASP A 19 26.60 4.08 8.88
CA ASP A 19 27.19 4.22 10.22
C ASP A 19 27.40 5.66 10.70
N VAL A 20 26.84 6.66 10.00
CA VAL A 20 26.94 8.07 10.40
C VAL A 20 25.67 8.52 11.14
N GLY A 21 25.85 9.09 12.33
CA GLY A 21 24.77 9.68 13.11
C GLY A 21 23.72 8.66 13.57
N HIS A 22 22.49 8.81 13.08
CA HIS A 22 21.36 7.94 13.42
C HIS A 22 21.09 6.86 12.37
N GLU A 23 21.92 6.76 11.32
CA GLU A 23 21.69 5.83 10.20
C GLU A 23 21.58 4.36 10.66
N ARG A 24 22.34 3.95 11.66
CA ARG A 24 22.29 2.61 12.27
C ARG A 24 20.91 2.19 12.79
N THR A 25 20.00 3.14 13.00
CA THR A 25 18.64 2.89 13.48
C THR A 25 17.65 2.63 12.34
N VAL A 26 18.06 2.93 11.10
CA VAL A 26 17.28 2.80 9.86
C VAL A 26 18.07 2.15 8.70
N PRO A 27 18.87 1.09 8.90
CA PRO A 27 19.71 0.54 7.83
C PRO A 27 18.90 -0.12 6.71
N TRP A 28 17.62 -0.42 6.94
CA TRP A 28 16.68 -0.81 5.88
C TRP A 28 16.55 0.24 4.77
N ALA A 29 16.77 1.53 5.07
CA ALA A 29 16.66 2.62 4.12
C ALA A 29 17.82 2.69 3.11
N ARG A 30 18.88 1.88 3.30
CA ARG A 30 20.00 1.74 2.34
C ARG A 30 19.55 1.12 1.02
N HIS A 31 18.57 0.22 1.09
CA HIS A 31 18.14 -0.60 -0.03
C HIS A 31 16.74 -0.23 -0.47
N GLN A 32 16.45 -0.38 -1.76
CA GLN A 32 15.09 -0.22 -2.24
C GLN A 32 14.21 -1.41 -1.86
N MET A 33 14.79 -2.61 -1.92
CA MET A 33 14.14 -3.84 -1.54
C MET A 33 15.20 -4.81 -1.00
N VAL A 34 14.86 -5.53 0.06
CA VAL A 34 15.64 -6.65 0.58
C VAL A 34 14.73 -7.87 0.68
N VAL A 35 15.25 -9.04 0.33
CA VAL A 35 14.55 -10.32 0.46
C VAL A 35 15.30 -11.17 1.46
N THR A 36 14.62 -11.63 2.50
CA THR A 36 15.22 -12.46 3.55
C THR A 36 14.37 -13.71 3.75
N LYS A 37 14.97 -14.76 4.34
CA LYS A 37 14.23 -15.91 4.83
C LYS A 37 13.39 -15.51 6.04
N HIS A 38 12.16 -15.99 6.14
CA HIS A 38 11.30 -15.70 7.29
C HIS A 38 11.85 -16.34 8.58
N LYS A 39 11.93 -15.54 9.65
CA LYS A 39 12.28 -15.99 11.01
C LYS A 39 11.40 -15.28 12.03
N GLU A 40 10.91 -16.01 13.02
CA GLU A 40 10.13 -15.44 14.14
C GLU A 40 10.90 -14.37 14.93
N SER A 41 12.24 -14.45 14.95
CA SER A 41 13.11 -13.45 15.59
C SER A 41 13.29 -12.16 14.79
N GLU A 42 12.93 -12.14 13.51
CA GLU A 42 13.12 -11.02 12.57
C GLU A 42 11.79 -10.36 12.18
N GLN A 43 10.86 -10.28 13.13
CA GLN A 43 9.50 -9.79 12.87
C GLN A 43 9.43 -8.31 12.49
N TRP A 44 10.38 -7.49 12.97
CA TRP A 44 10.37 -6.04 12.80
C TRP A 44 11.72 -5.58 12.24
N SER A 45 11.72 -4.64 11.29
CA SER A 45 12.95 -4.04 10.73
C SER A 45 13.49 -2.87 11.55
N SER A 46 12.76 -2.43 12.58
CA SER A 46 13.14 -1.35 13.48
C SER A 46 12.42 -1.52 14.83
N SER A 47 12.65 -0.59 15.74
CA SER A 47 12.05 -0.55 17.07
C SER A 47 11.77 0.88 17.49
N ASN A 48 10.73 1.09 18.30
CA ASN A 48 10.42 2.40 18.91
C ASN A 48 11.61 2.93 19.73
N TYR A 49 12.50 2.06 20.19
CA TYR A 49 13.68 2.44 20.96
C TYR A 49 14.87 2.86 20.09
N GLY A 50 14.86 2.57 18.78
CA GLY A 50 15.97 2.88 17.88
C GLY A 50 16.28 4.38 17.82
N MET A 51 15.28 5.25 17.95
CA MET A 51 15.50 6.70 17.94
C MET A 51 16.34 7.21 19.13
N PHE A 52 16.37 6.47 20.25
CA PHE A 52 17.03 6.93 21.48
C PHE A 52 18.48 6.45 21.61
N ASP A 53 18.85 5.35 20.96
CA ASP A 53 20.23 4.85 20.93
C ASP A 53 20.59 4.40 19.51
N SER A 54 21.43 5.21 18.84
CA SER A 54 21.94 4.87 17.52
C SER A 54 23.29 4.16 17.53
N LEU A 55 23.94 4.05 18.69
CA LEU A 55 25.20 3.32 18.81
C LEU A 55 24.95 1.82 18.91
N ASP A 56 23.91 1.43 19.65
CA ASP A 56 23.48 0.05 19.86
C ASP A 56 21.95 -0.09 19.71
N PRO A 57 21.42 -0.07 18.46
CA PRO A 57 19.99 -0.16 18.22
C PRO A 57 19.46 -1.55 18.60
N VAL A 58 18.29 -1.59 19.26
CA VAL A 58 17.60 -2.83 19.68
C VAL A 58 17.37 -3.80 18.51
N VAL A 59 17.14 -3.27 17.31
CA VAL A 59 16.97 -4.04 16.08
C VAL A 59 17.98 -3.53 15.07
N ASN A 60 18.84 -4.42 14.57
CA ASN A 60 19.79 -4.12 13.51
C ASN A 60 19.43 -4.89 12.23
N PHE A 61 18.67 -4.25 11.35
CA PHE A 61 18.18 -4.85 10.10
C PHE A 61 19.31 -5.33 9.16
N THR A 62 20.52 -4.76 9.27
CA THR A 62 21.70 -5.23 8.51
C THR A 62 21.97 -6.71 8.73
N GLN A 63 21.68 -7.23 9.93
CA GLN A 63 21.91 -8.63 10.28
C GLN A 63 21.01 -9.59 9.50
N PHE A 64 19.84 -9.14 9.02
CA PHE A 64 18.84 -10.01 8.38
C PHE A 64 19.27 -10.46 6.96
N TYR A 65 20.22 -9.74 6.35
CA TYR A 65 20.73 -10.07 5.01
C TYR A 65 22.24 -10.30 4.98
N SER A 66 22.96 -10.02 6.08
CA SER A 66 24.42 -10.22 6.15
C SER A 66 24.81 -11.67 6.46
N ASP A 67 23.84 -12.49 6.89
CA ASP A 67 24.03 -13.91 7.17
C ASP A 67 24.03 -14.79 5.91
N ASP A 68 23.72 -14.22 4.73
CA ASP A 68 23.78 -14.84 3.40
C ASP A 68 23.04 -16.19 3.32
N GLU A 69 21.86 -16.26 3.95
CA GLU A 69 21.04 -17.46 3.91
C GLU A 69 20.49 -17.75 2.51
N ASN A 70 20.36 -19.04 2.19
CA ASN A 70 19.71 -19.46 0.95
C ASN A 70 18.23 -19.03 0.94
N ILE A 71 17.81 -18.44 -0.19
CA ILE A 71 16.43 -17.97 -0.43
C ILE A 71 15.67 -18.83 -1.45
N VAL A 72 16.29 -19.87 -2.01
CA VAL A 72 15.66 -20.75 -3.00
C VAL A 72 14.70 -21.71 -2.32
N ASP A 73 13.42 -21.67 -2.74
CA ASP A 73 12.33 -22.53 -2.24
C ASP A 73 12.09 -22.45 -0.72
N GLU A 74 12.31 -21.26 -0.15
CA GLU A 74 12.08 -20.97 1.27
C GLU A 74 10.85 -20.07 1.48
N ASP A 75 10.45 -19.90 2.75
CA ASP A 75 9.50 -18.86 3.13
C ASP A 75 10.22 -17.50 3.15
N LEU A 76 9.73 -16.53 2.37
CA LEU A 76 10.44 -15.29 2.09
C LEU A 76 9.67 -14.08 2.59
N VAL A 77 10.40 -13.11 3.15
CA VAL A 77 9.91 -11.79 3.50
C VAL A 77 10.49 -10.76 2.54
N LEU A 78 9.62 -9.92 1.97
CA LEU A 78 10.01 -8.80 1.14
C LEU A 78 9.94 -7.51 1.96
N TRP A 79 11.09 -6.92 2.21
CA TRP A 79 11.23 -5.62 2.88
C TRP A 79 11.32 -4.54 1.82
N ILE A 80 10.29 -3.71 1.70
CA ILE A 80 10.20 -2.64 0.70
C ILE A 80 10.36 -1.30 1.43
N SER A 81 11.41 -0.57 1.08
CA SER A 81 11.56 0.81 1.50
C SER A 81 10.73 1.69 0.57
N ALA A 82 10.27 2.86 0.98
CA ALA A 82 9.72 3.85 0.05
C ALA A 82 9.97 5.23 0.62
N GLY A 83 10.46 6.14 -0.22
CA GLY A 83 10.91 7.44 0.24
C GLY A 83 11.12 8.39 -0.92
N LEU A 84 11.14 9.68 -0.61
CA LEU A 84 11.41 10.78 -1.52
C LEU A 84 12.42 11.74 -0.89
N TYR A 85 13.13 12.49 -1.73
CA TYR A 85 13.93 13.62 -1.28
C TYR A 85 13.05 14.87 -1.27
N HIS A 86 12.62 15.30 -0.08
CA HIS A 86 11.82 16.52 0.06
C HIS A 86 12.73 17.72 0.24
N ILE A 87 12.82 18.58 -0.76
CA ILE A 87 13.40 19.92 -0.65
C ILE A 87 12.23 20.90 -0.59
N PRO A 88 11.85 21.40 0.60
CA PRO A 88 10.65 22.20 0.73
C PRO A 88 10.70 23.47 -0.12
N HIS A 89 9.55 23.85 -0.67
CA HIS A 89 9.39 25.07 -1.46
C HIS A 89 8.10 25.82 -1.11
N THR A 90 7.86 26.98 -1.72
CA THR A 90 6.79 27.90 -1.32
C THR A 90 5.39 27.31 -1.38
N GLU A 91 5.16 26.38 -2.28
CA GLU A 91 3.89 25.67 -2.49
C GLU A 91 3.62 24.62 -1.41
N ASP A 92 4.58 24.31 -0.53
CA ASP A 92 4.38 23.48 0.66
C ASP A 92 3.76 24.26 1.84
N LEU A 93 3.50 25.57 1.67
CA LEU A 93 2.82 26.39 2.68
C LEU A 93 1.31 26.45 2.39
N PRO A 94 0.44 26.28 3.40
CA PRO A 94 0.74 26.00 4.81
C PRO A 94 0.99 24.51 5.13
N VAL A 95 0.74 23.62 4.16
CA VAL A 95 0.86 22.17 4.30
C VAL A 95 1.39 21.60 2.98
N THR A 96 2.33 20.66 3.06
CA THR A 96 2.82 19.89 1.91
C THR A 96 1.66 19.21 1.17
N PRO A 97 1.47 19.44 -0.13
CA PRO A 97 0.40 18.81 -0.88
C PRO A 97 0.66 17.31 -1.08
N THR A 98 -0.42 16.52 -1.14
CA THR A 98 -0.32 15.09 -1.46
C THR A 98 0.01 14.85 -2.93
N VAL A 99 -0.43 15.75 -3.81
CA VAL A 99 -0.21 15.65 -5.26
C VAL A 99 1.29 15.73 -5.55
N GLY A 100 1.82 14.71 -6.21
CA GLY A 100 3.24 14.64 -6.58
C GLY A 100 4.15 14.01 -5.52
N ASN A 101 3.68 13.84 -4.28
CA ASN A 101 4.41 13.17 -3.19
C ASN A 101 3.96 11.71 -3.01
N HIS A 102 3.57 11.05 -4.10
CA HIS A 102 3.07 9.68 -4.07
C HIS A 102 4.22 8.67 -4.00
N LEU A 103 4.14 7.77 -3.02
CA LEU A 103 5.02 6.61 -2.88
C LEU A 103 4.16 5.36 -2.95
N SER A 104 4.52 4.43 -3.83
CA SER A 104 3.69 3.25 -4.08
C SER A 104 4.52 2.06 -4.55
N PHE A 105 3.98 0.88 -4.33
CA PHE A 105 4.44 -0.33 -5.01
C PHE A 105 3.22 -1.17 -5.38
N PHE A 106 3.41 -2.07 -6.33
CA PHE A 106 2.37 -2.98 -6.78
C PHE A 106 2.88 -4.41 -6.69
N LEU A 107 2.02 -5.28 -6.18
CA LEU A 107 2.16 -6.73 -6.34
C LEU A 107 1.21 -7.16 -7.45
N LEU A 108 1.77 -7.50 -8.60
CA LEU A 108 1.02 -7.82 -9.80
C LEU A 108 1.10 -9.32 -10.09
N PRO A 109 -0.01 -10.03 -10.35
CA PRO A 109 0.05 -11.42 -10.78
C PRO A 109 0.88 -11.55 -12.06
N TYR A 110 1.84 -12.48 -12.11
CA TYR A 110 2.68 -12.71 -13.28
C TYR A 110 2.75 -14.21 -13.60
N ASN A 111 2.05 -14.66 -14.64
CA ASN A 111 1.80 -16.09 -14.89
C ASN A 111 1.17 -16.82 -13.68
N TYR A 112 0.46 -16.10 -12.82
CA TYR A 112 -0.25 -16.65 -11.66
C TYR A 112 -1.56 -17.32 -12.09
N PHE A 113 -2.34 -16.64 -12.93
CA PHE A 113 -3.63 -17.13 -13.42
C PHE A 113 -3.50 -17.59 -14.88
N SER A 114 -4.39 -18.49 -15.31
CA SER A 114 -4.47 -18.94 -16.72
C SER A 114 -4.97 -17.85 -17.66
N GLU A 115 -5.72 -16.89 -17.14
CA GLU A 115 -6.25 -15.72 -17.86
C GLU A 115 -6.39 -14.54 -16.89
N CYS A 116 -6.78 -13.37 -17.41
CA CYS A 116 -6.99 -12.20 -16.58
C CYS A 116 -8.17 -12.43 -15.61
N PRO A 117 -7.96 -12.36 -14.27
CA PRO A 117 -9.02 -12.64 -13.30
C PRO A 117 -10.19 -11.64 -13.37
N SER A 118 -10.00 -10.46 -13.97
CA SER A 118 -11.08 -9.47 -14.15
C SER A 118 -12.13 -9.90 -15.17
N MET A 119 -11.86 -10.91 -16.01
CA MET A 119 -12.83 -11.45 -16.97
C MET A 119 -14.08 -12.02 -16.29
N GLY A 120 -13.96 -12.48 -15.05
CA GLY A 120 -15.10 -12.94 -14.25
C GLY A 120 -15.96 -11.82 -13.63
N SER A 121 -15.59 -10.55 -13.83
CA SER A 121 -16.33 -9.42 -13.26
C SER A 121 -17.71 -9.25 -13.91
N ARG A 122 -18.75 -9.17 -13.09
CA ARG A 122 -20.12 -8.87 -13.55
C ARG A 122 -20.30 -7.40 -13.94
N ASP A 123 -19.37 -6.53 -13.55
CA ASP A 123 -19.42 -5.11 -13.90
C ASP A 123 -18.87 -4.85 -15.31
N ALA A 124 -18.28 -5.85 -15.96
CA ALA A 124 -17.92 -5.79 -17.36
C ALA A 124 -19.19 -5.60 -18.22
N MET A 125 -19.11 -4.70 -19.21
CA MET A 125 -20.16 -4.50 -20.20
C MET A 125 -19.64 -4.88 -21.58
N TYR A 126 -20.44 -5.61 -22.33
CA TYR A 126 -20.17 -5.92 -23.73
C TYR A 126 -21.15 -5.16 -24.61
N ILE A 127 -20.64 -4.43 -25.59
CA ILE A 127 -21.43 -3.58 -26.50
C ILE A 127 -21.06 -3.94 -27.93
N GLU A 128 -22.07 -4.27 -28.73
CA GLU A 128 -21.88 -4.56 -30.14
C GLU A 128 -23.00 -3.96 -30.99
N HIS A 129 -22.70 -3.63 -32.24
CA HIS A 129 -23.72 -3.22 -33.19
C HIS A 129 -24.67 -4.37 -33.51
N LEU A 130 -25.96 -4.09 -33.55
CA LEU A 130 -26.96 -5.06 -34.00
C LEU A 130 -26.73 -5.45 -35.47
N ASN A 131 -26.30 -4.48 -36.29
CA ASN A 131 -25.91 -4.71 -37.67
C ASN A 131 -24.65 -3.86 -38.00
N LYS A 132 -23.56 -4.53 -38.40
CA LYS A 132 -22.30 -3.85 -38.76
C LYS A 132 -22.36 -3.10 -40.09
N SER A 133 -23.34 -3.38 -40.94
CA SER A 133 -23.53 -2.71 -42.24
C SER A 133 -24.51 -1.53 -42.16
N ASP A 134 -25.31 -1.46 -41.09
CA ASP A 134 -26.29 -0.39 -40.87
C ASP A 134 -26.26 0.05 -39.41
N TYR A 135 -25.37 1.01 -39.11
CA TYR A 135 -25.17 1.53 -37.76
C TYR A 135 -26.40 2.26 -37.20
N SER A 136 -27.38 2.61 -38.04
CA SER A 136 -28.61 3.30 -37.59
C SER A 136 -29.49 2.43 -36.69
N GLN A 137 -29.33 1.10 -36.77
CA GLN A 137 -30.11 0.14 -35.98
C GLN A 137 -29.69 0.10 -34.51
N GLY A 138 -28.56 0.71 -34.14
CA GLY A 138 -28.10 0.81 -32.75
C GLY A 138 -27.23 -0.36 -32.29
N VAL A 139 -27.21 -0.60 -30.97
CA VAL A 139 -26.31 -1.54 -30.30
C VAL A 139 -27.04 -2.46 -29.33
N ARG A 140 -26.56 -3.69 -29.18
CA ARG A 140 -26.86 -4.60 -28.07
C ARG A 140 -25.89 -4.32 -26.93
N VAL A 141 -26.42 -4.24 -25.71
CA VAL A 141 -25.62 -4.03 -24.48
C VAL A 141 -25.88 -5.19 -23.53
N GLU A 142 -24.86 -6.00 -23.27
CA GLU A 142 -24.87 -7.07 -22.28
C GLU A 142 -24.21 -6.60 -20.98
N ARG A 143 -24.90 -6.80 -19.86
CA ARG A 143 -24.51 -6.32 -18.52
C ARG A 143 -24.35 -7.45 -17.51
N ASN A 144 -24.20 -8.70 -17.96
CA ASN A 144 -23.96 -9.86 -17.09
C ASN A 144 -24.95 -10.00 -15.90
N GLY A 145 -26.21 -9.62 -16.10
CA GLY A 145 -27.27 -9.66 -15.08
C GLY A 145 -27.41 -8.40 -14.20
N ASN A 146 -26.56 -7.38 -14.37
CA ASN A 146 -26.66 -6.14 -13.61
C ASN A 146 -27.79 -5.23 -14.13
N SER A 147 -28.68 -4.82 -13.22
CA SER A 147 -29.76 -3.86 -13.48
C SER A 147 -29.32 -2.42 -13.17
N ARG A 148 -29.84 -1.45 -13.92
CA ARG A 148 -29.59 -0.02 -13.68
C ARG A 148 -30.57 0.53 -12.63
N ASN A 149 -30.31 0.26 -11.35
CA ASN A 149 -31.04 0.92 -10.26
C ASN A 149 -30.32 2.22 -9.89
N GLN A 150 -31.05 3.33 -9.91
CA GLN A 150 -30.56 4.62 -9.44
C GLN A 150 -31.22 4.93 -8.10
N CYS A 151 -30.43 4.84 -7.03
CA CYS A 151 -30.78 5.41 -5.74
C CYS A 151 -29.62 6.32 -5.30
N VAL A 152 -29.96 7.37 -4.57
CA VAL A 152 -28.97 8.27 -3.96
C VAL A 152 -29.13 8.11 -2.47
N THR A 153 -28.04 7.78 -1.78
CA THR A 153 -28.03 7.77 -0.32
C THR A 153 -28.23 9.20 0.18
N ARG A 154 -28.93 9.37 1.31
CA ARG A 154 -29.04 10.68 1.94
C ARG A 154 -27.63 11.16 2.31
N ARG A 155 -27.28 12.38 1.91
CA ARG A 155 -26.01 13.01 2.29
C ARG A 155 -26.10 13.43 3.75
N SER A 156 -25.28 12.84 4.61
CA SER A 156 -25.12 13.26 6.00
C SER A 156 -23.91 14.20 6.13
N THR A 157 -23.98 15.16 7.04
CA THR A 157 -22.82 16.02 7.36
C THR A 157 -21.95 15.38 8.45
N LEU A 158 -20.70 15.83 8.58
CA LEU A 158 -19.82 15.36 9.64
C LEU A 158 -20.43 15.67 11.02
N GLU A 159 -21.02 16.85 11.18
CA GLU A 159 -21.69 17.27 12.41
C GLU A 159 -22.86 16.37 12.75
N GLU A 160 -23.67 15.96 11.76
CA GLU A 160 -24.77 15.00 11.97
C GLU A 160 -24.26 13.63 12.40
N LEU A 161 -23.14 13.16 11.80
CA LEU A 161 -22.52 11.89 12.15
C LEU A 161 -21.89 11.93 13.55
N LEU A 162 -21.20 13.02 13.91
CA LEU A 162 -20.61 13.21 15.24
C LEU A 162 -21.67 13.41 16.32
N ALA A 163 -22.79 14.06 16.01
CA ALA A 163 -23.91 14.17 16.92
C ALA A 163 -24.58 12.80 17.19
N GLN A 164 -24.65 11.93 16.17
CA GLN A 164 -25.19 10.59 16.30
C GLN A 164 -24.23 9.62 16.99
N ASN A 165 -22.94 9.72 16.68
CA ASN A 165 -21.89 8.90 17.25
C ASN A 165 -20.64 9.75 17.52
N PRO A 166 -20.53 10.36 18.72
CA PRO A 166 -19.36 11.15 19.08
C PRO A 166 -18.08 10.31 19.15
N ASP A 167 -18.21 8.98 19.29
CA ASP A 167 -17.06 8.06 19.33
C ASP A 167 -16.32 7.97 17.98
N MET A 168 -16.90 8.52 16.91
CA MET A 168 -16.22 8.68 15.62
C MET A 168 -15.07 9.70 15.64
N ALA A 169 -15.06 10.65 16.58
CA ALA A 169 -14.00 11.66 16.69
C ALA A 169 -13.35 11.72 18.06
N LEU A 170 -14.06 11.28 19.11
CA LEU A 170 -13.56 11.28 20.47
C LEU A 170 -13.54 9.83 20.90
N GLU A 171 -12.39 9.23 21.21
CA GLU A 171 -12.38 7.93 21.89
C GLU A 171 -12.89 8.15 23.32
N THR A 172 -14.21 8.27 23.49
CA THR A 172 -14.83 8.43 24.79
C THR A 172 -14.86 7.03 25.37
N ASN A 173 -13.91 6.72 26.25
CA ASN A 173 -13.97 5.54 27.09
C ASN A 173 -15.27 5.58 27.92
N ARG A 174 -16.40 5.16 27.34
CA ARG A 174 -17.62 4.87 28.08
C ARG A 174 -17.37 3.56 28.81
N VAL A 175 -16.73 3.67 29.96
CA VAL A 175 -16.83 2.66 31.00
C VAL A 175 -18.33 2.50 31.29
N ASP A 176 -18.84 1.28 31.14
CA ASP A 176 -20.20 0.93 31.51
C ASP A 176 -20.44 1.41 32.96
N PRO A 177 -21.44 2.27 33.24
CA PRO A 177 -21.73 2.70 34.60
C PRO A 177 -22.17 1.54 35.53
N ASN A 178 -22.28 0.30 35.02
CA ASN A 178 -22.56 -0.91 35.79
C ASN A 178 -21.39 -1.94 35.83
N GLN A 179 -20.14 -1.56 35.50
CA GLN A 179 -18.95 -2.34 35.88
C GLN A 179 -18.17 -1.70 37.03
#